data_AF-W0Q1J1-F1
#
_entry.id   AF-W0Q1J1-F1
#
_cell.length_a   1.000
_cell.length_b   1.000
_cell.length_c   1.000
_cell.angle_alpha   90.00
_cell.angle_beta   90.00
_cell.angle_gamma   90.00
#
_symmetry.space_group_name_H-M   'P 1'
#
loop_
_entity.id
_entity.type
_entity.pdbx_description
1 polymer ?
#
loop_
_entity_poly.entity_id
_entity_poly.type
_entity_poly.pdbx_seq_one_letter_code
_entity_poly.pdbx_strand_id
1 'polypeptide(L)' 'MGMLDNPAVADHVLGLENADLIAVGRALLRDPNWVLNAQYQQNQFDGSPMQFVPHQYQRGFM' A
#
# COMPACT_ATOMS: atom_id res chain seq x y z
N MET A 1 1.07 -12.30 -15.71
CA MET A 1 1.50 -10.89 -15.57
C MET A 1 0.27 -9.99 -15.42
N GLY A 2 -0.27 -9.83 -14.22
CA GLY A 2 -1.41 -8.94 -14.02
C GLY A 2 -2.02 -9.08 -12.63
N MET A 3 -2.29 -7.93 -12.00
CA MET A 3 -2.95 -7.75 -10.70
C MET A 3 -2.09 -7.76 -9.43
N LEU A 4 -0.87 -7.22 -9.47
CA LEU A 4 -0.23 -6.64 -8.27
C LEU A 4 -0.80 -5.24 -7.91
N ASP A 5 -1.88 -4.81 -8.58
CA ASP A 5 -2.55 -3.56 -8.28
C ASP A 5 -3.35 -3.63 -6.95
N ASN A 6 -3.60 -4.85 -6.45
CA ASN A 6 -4.24 -5.09 -5.17
C ASN A 6 -3.17 -5.23 -4.07
N PRO A 7 -3.19 -4.37 -3.03
CA PRO A 7 -2.27 -4.44 -1.90
C PRO A 7 -2.20 -5.83 -1.24
N ALA A 8 -3.33 -6.53 -1.14
CA ALA A 8 -3.38 -7.85 -0.53
C ALA A 8 -2.60 -8.92 -1.30
N VAL A 9 -2.52 -8.80 -2.63
CA VAL A 9 -1.73 -9.72 -3.45
C VAL A 9 -0.24 -9.46 -3.26
N ALA A 10 0.13 -8.19 -3.10
CA ALA A 10 1.51 -7.83 -2.80
C ALA A 10 1.93 -8.37 -1.42
N ASP A 11 1.11 -8.15 -0.39
CA ASP A 11 1.38 -8.65 0.96
C ASP A 11 1.46 -10.18 1.02
N HIS A 12 0.57 -10.87 0.30
CA HIS A 12 0.60 -12.34 0.21
C HIS A 12 1.87 -12.88 -0.46
N VAL A 13 2.37 -12.22 -1.51
CA VAL A 13 3.61 -12.63 -2.20
C VAL A 13 4.83 -12.44 -1.29
N LEU A 14 4.86 -11.35 -0.51
CA LEU A 14 5.90 -11.12 0.50
C LEU A 14 5.82 -12.16 1.63
N GLY A 15 4.62 -12.42 2.16
CA GLY A 15 4.40 -13.39 3.24
C GLY A 15 4.70 -14.84 2.87
N LEU A 16 4.67 -15.17 1.56
CA LEU A 16 5.11 -16.46 1.04
C LEU A 16 6.62 -16.53 0.74
N GLU A 17 7.38 -15.47 1.02
CA GLU A 17 8.81 -15.35 0.72
C GLU A 17 9.16 -15.55 -0.78
N ASN A 18 8.17 -15.39 -1.66
CA ASN A 18 8.35 -15.57 -3.10
C ASN A 18 9.03 -14.36 -3.77
N ALA A 19 9.13 -13.24 -3.06
CA ALA A 19 9.88 -12.05 -3.45
C ALA A 19 10.24 -11.22 -2.22
N ASP A 20 11.40 -10.57 -2.23
CA ASP A 20 11.84 -9.64 -1.18
C ASP A 20 11.40 -8.19 -1.45
N LEU A 21 10.99 -7.88 -2.68
CA LEU A 21 10.58 -6.53 -3.11
C LEU A 21 9.50 -6.61 -4.17
N ILE A 22 8.49 -5.74 -4.05
CA ILE A 22 7.40 -5.62 -5.03
C ILE A 22 7.46 -4.26 -5.71
N ALA A 23 7.69 -4.28 -7.03
CA ALA A 23 7.64 -3.09 -7.86
C ALA A 23 6.22 -2.87 -8.41
N VAL A 24 5.57 -1.78 -7.98
CA VAL A 24 4.22 -1.40 -8.43
C VAL A 24 4.34 -0.34 -9.53
N GLY A 25 4.03 -0.70 -10.78
CA GLY A 25 4.13 0.22 -11.92
C GLY A 25 2.81 0.92 -12.26
N ARG A 26 1.89 0.18 -12.88
CA ARG A 26 0.63 0.75 -13.42
C ARG A 26 -0.32 1.28 -12.35
N ALA A 27 -0.29 0.73 -11.14
CA ALA A 27 -1.09 1.26 -10.04
C ALA A 27 -0.61 2.66 -9.63
N LEU A 28 0.70 2.89 -9.54
CA LEU A 28 1.28 4.21 -9.25
C LEU A 28 0.95 5.25 -10.33
N LEU A 29 0.86 4.84 -11.59
CA LEU A 29 0.48 5.75 -12.69
C LEU A 29 -1.01 6.16 -12.61
N ARG A 30 -1.88 5.30 -12.07
CA ARG A 30 -3.31 5.59 -11.89
C ARG A 30 -3.59 6.31 -10.58
N ASP A 31 -2.83 5.99 -9.53
CA ASP A 31 -2.91 6.59 -8.21
C ASP A 31 -1.49 6.83 -7.67
N PRO A 32 -0.98 8.08 -7.74
CA PRO A 32 0.34 8.42 -7.21
C PRO A 32 0.46 8.21 -5.70
N ASN A 33 -0.65 8.24 -4.96
CA ASN A 33 -0.68 8.03 -3.51
C ASN A 33 -1.06 6.60 -3.14
N TRP A 34 -0.96 5.65 -4.07
CA TRP A 34 -1.38 4.25 -3.90
C TRP A 34 -0.86 3.62 -2.60
N VAL A 35 0.40 3.89 -2.21
CA VAL A 35 1.01 3.34 -0.99
C VAL A 35 0.29 3.84 0.27
N LEU A 36 0.01 5.14 0.35
CA LEU A 36 -0.72 5.72 1.48
C LEU A 36 -2.17 5.19 1.51
N ASN A 37 -2.83 5.13 0.35
CA ASN A 37 -4.20 4.63 0.27
C ASN A 37 -4.30 3.13 0.64
N ALA A 38 -3.32 2.33 0.20
CA ALA A 38 -3.22 0.92 0.55
C ALA A 38 -3.03 0.73 2.07
N GLN A 39 -2.09 1.47 2.67
CA GLN A 39 -1.88 1.45 4.11
C GLN A 39 -3.10 1.91 4.87
N TYR A 40 -3.77 2.98 4.42
CA TYR A 40 -4.96 3.52 5.08
C TYR A 40 -6.06 2.45 5.14
N GLN A 41 -6.30 1.76 4.03
CA GLN A 41 -7.29 0.69 3.95
C GLN A 41 -6.91 -0.50 4.83
N GLN A 42 -5.65 -0.96 4.79
CA GLN A 42 -5.20 -2.08 5.61
C GLN A 42 -5.27 -1.76 7.12
N ASN A 43 -4.83 -0.57 7.51
CA ASN A 43 -4.84 -0.12 8.89
C ASN A 43 -6.25 0.02 9.47
N GLN A 44 -7.26 0.29 8.65
CA GLN A 44 -8.66 0.27 9.09
C GLN A 44 -9.11 -1.12 9.58
N PHE A 45 -8.52 -2.20 9.05
CA PHE A 45 -8.81 -3.56 9.49
C PHE A 45 -7.95 -3.98 10.69
N ASP A 46 -6.67 -3.60 10.70
CA ASP A 46 -5.71 -4.07 11.71
C ASP A 46 -5.53 -3.13 12.91
N GLY A 47 -6.09 -1.91 12.86
CA GLY A 47 -5.95 -0.90 13.92
C GLY A 47 -4.55 -0.27 14.03
N SER A 48 -3.69 -0.52 13.04
CA SER A 48 -2.31 0.00 13.03
C SER A 48 -2.24 1.49 12.69
N PRO A 49 -1.28 2.26 13.25
CA PRO A 49 -1.13 3.67 12.91
C PRO A 49 -0.57 3.84 11.50
N MET A 50 -0.99 4.92 10.84
CA MET A 50 -0.46 5.38 9.56
C MET A 50 1.03 5.75 9.69
N GLN A 51 1.87 5.40 8.70
CA GLN A 51 3.31 5.64 8.74
C GLN A 51 3.76 6.50 7.56
N PHE A 52 4.85 7.25 7.74
CA PHE A 52 5.49 8.07 6.70
C PHE A 52 4.55 9.05 5.96
N VAL A 53 3.44 9.46 6.59
CA VAL A 53 2.53 10.47 6.04
C VAL A 53 3.21 11.84 6.05
N PRO A 54 3.36 12.51 4.90
CA PRO A 54 3.89 13.88 4.86
C PRO A 54 3.06 14.82 5.73
N HIS A 55 3.70 15.78 6.40
CA HIS A 55 3.04 16.64 7.40
C HIS A 55 1.79 17.34 6.85
N GLN A 56 1.82 17.77 5.59
CA GLN A 56 0.72 18.44 4.90
C GLN A 56 -0.51 17.53 4.69
N TYR A 57 -0.32 16.21 4.65
CA TYR A 57 -1.38 15.23 4.37
C TYR A 57 -1.92 14.54 5.62
N GLN A 58 -1.36 14.83 6.79
CA GLN A 58 -1.78 14.22 8.06
C GLN A 58 -3.29 14.29 8.28
N ARG A 59 -3.92 15.44 8.01
CA ARG A 59 -5.37 15.63 8.19
C ARG A 59 -6.25 14.75 7.28
N GLY A 60 -5.72 14.28 6.15
CA GLY A 60 -6.46 13.43 5.21
C GLY A 60 -6.39 11.95 5.55
N PHE A 61 -5.46 11.55 6.41
CA PHE A 61 -5.17 10.16 6.77
C PHE A 61 -5.21 9.89 8.29
N MET A 62 -5.66 10.88 9.07
CA MET A 62 -5.93 10.80 10.52
C MET A 62 -7.40 10.51 10.80
#